data_AF-A0A2E6W5A0-F1
#
_entry.id   AF-A0A2E6W5A0-F1
#
_cell.length_a   1.000
_cell.length_b   1.000
_cell.length_c   1.000
_cell.angle_alpha   90.00
_cell.angle_beta   90.00
_cell.angle_gamma   90.00
#
_symmetry.space_group_name_H-M   'P 1'
#
loop_
_entity.id
_entity.type
_entity.pdbx_description
1 polymer ?
#
loop_
_entity_poly.entity_id
_entity_poly.type
_entity_poly.pdbx_seq_one_letter_code
_entity_poly.pdbx_strand_id
1 'polypeptide(L)'
;MPRISLWKDGAHTNDYRFFDRRIKEMFTIGGTGINVHKYLGIAGQGQSDDPSQPNYTEPDILGIQDFLFLENRDRIYDQDVYNLRGIYSVSDTDFDLSQFGLFLANDTLFITFHENDMVNNLGRKLMSGDVIELPHLTDFSALDESVELSLKRYYVVQEGSRPSEGFTPTWWSHLWRVKCTPLVDSQEYNDILNIIQEDADGNETTSTLRDLLSTYQKELEISNKVVEAAEAEVPESGYKTDQFYIVPTDPTGNPLEPKGINADDTVVNADNTDASADMRRITPTNSNAYSGYLVGDGLPPNGENVTMGTSFPTDAQEGDYVLRLDFLPNRLFRYSGTRFIKVEDDVRSKLTPGTGNTQRDKFINNTATFTADDNTTAQSRQSLSDALKPQED
;
A
#
# COMPACT_ATOMS: atom_id res chain seq x y z
N MET A 1 -57.70 10.83 -44.58
CA MET A 1 -56.28 10.83 -44.99
C MET A 1 -55.69 9.47 -44.68
N PRO A 2 -54.99 8.81 -45.61
CA PRO A 2 -54.26 7.59 -45.30
C PRO A 2 -53.25 7.91 -44.20
N ARG A 3 -53.14 7.06 -43.18
CA ARG A 3 -52.19 7.22 -42.06
C ARG A 3 -50.76 6.94 -42.56
N ILE A 4 -50.19 7.87 -43.32
CA ILE A 4 -48.85 7.80 -43.94
C ILE A 4 -47.73 7.97 -42.89
N SER A 5 -48.05 8.41 -41.68
CA SER A 5 -47.07 8.50 -40.59
C SER A 5 -46.53 7.12 -40.22
N LEU A 6 -45.21 6.95 -40.25
CA LEU A 6 -44.50 5.81 -39.66
C LEU A 6 -44.41 5.92 -38.13
N TRP A 7 -44.59 7.13 -37.58
CA TRP A 7 -44.82 7.34 -36.17
C TRP A 7 -46.28 6.96 -35.84
N LYS A 8 -46.47 5.88 -35.09
CA LYS A 8 -47.77 5.31 -34.73
C LYS A 8 -48.10 5.58 -33.25
N ASP A 9 -48.04 6.85 -32.86
CA ASP A 9 -48.43 7.34 -31.51
C ASP A 9 -47.85 6.51 -30.35
N GLY A 10 -46.58 6.13 -30.44
CA GLY A 10 -45.91 5.36 -29.39
C GLY A 10 -46.10 3.83 -29.44
N ALA A 11 -46.71 3.26 -30.48
CA ALA A 11 -46.86 1.81 -30.62
C ALA A 11 -45.71 1.14 -31.39
N HIS A 12 -45.22 0.00 -30.87
CA HIS A 12 -44.32 -0.92 -31.58
C HIS A 12 -45.11 -1.76 -32.59
N THR A 13 -45.25 -1.26 -33.82
CA THR A 13 -46.03 -1.91 -34.88
C THR A 13 -45.22 -2.95 -35.66
N ASN A 14 -45.83 -3.56 -36.69
CA ASN A 14 -45.16 -4.55 -37.53
C ASN A 14 -43.93 -3.98 -38.26
N ASP A 15 -43.94 -2.68 -38.58
CA ASP A 15 -42.80 -1.99 -39.22
C ASP A 15 -41.58 -1.97 -38.28
N TYR A 16 -41.79 -1.71 -36.99
CA TYR A 16 -40.74 -1.82 -35.96
C TYR A 16 -40.13 -3.23 -35.95
N ARG A 17 -40.96 -4.27 -35.90
CA ARG A 17 -40.51 -5.67 -35.91
C ARG A 17 -39.81 -6.08 -37.20
N PHE A 18 -40.12 -5.42 -38.32
CA PHE A 18 -39.43 -5.66 -39.58
C PHE A 18 -38.00 -5.11 -39.52
N PHE A 19 -37.83 -3.85 -39.11
CA PHE A 19 -36.50 -3.27 -38.95
C PHE A 19 -35.68 -4.00 -37.89
N ASP A 20 -36.30 -4.32 -36.75
CA ASP A 20 -35.65 -5.04 -35.65
C ASP A 20 -35.03 -6.36 -36.09
N ARG A 21 -35.78 -7.19 -36.83
CA ARG A 21 -35.28 -8.47 -37.32
C ARG A 21 -34.10 -8.32 -38.28
N ARG A 22 -34.12 -7.28 -39.12
CA ARG A 22 -33.02 -6.99 -40.06
C ARG A 22 -31.79 -6.47 -39.37
N ILE A 23 -31.96 -5.62 -38.37
CA ILE A 23 -30.85 -5.11 -37.55
C ILE A 23 -30.26 -6.25 -36.73
N LYS A 24 -31.09 -7.07 -36.07
CA LYS A 24 -30.64 -8.27 -35.34
C LYS A 24 -29.76 -9.19 -36.21
N GLU A 25 -30.13 -9.41 -37.47
CA GLU A 25 -29.36 -10.23 -38.41
C GLU A 25 -27.91 -9.71 -38.60
N MET A 26 -27.73 -8.38 -38.61
CA MET A 26 -26.39 -7.77 -38.68
C MET A 26 -25.52 -8.12 -37.47
N PHE A 27 -26.08 -8.16 -36.26
CA PHE A 27 -25.35 -8.55 -35.06
C PHE A 27 -25.11 -10.05 -34.97
N THR A 28 -26.08 -10.86 -35.42
CA THR A 28 -25.92 -12.32 -35.45
C THR A 28 -24.78 -12.76 -36.35
N ILE A 29 -24.62 -12.11 -37.51
CA ILE A 29 -23.62 -12.49 -38.52
C ILE A 29 -22.31 -11.71 -38.35
N GLY A 30 -22.38 -10.41 -38.09
CA GLY A 30 -21.21 -9.52 -38.05
C GLY A 30 -20.69 -9.18 -36.65
N GLY A 31 -21.44 -9.52 -35.60
CA GLY A 31 -21.04 -9.24 -34.21
C GLY A 31 -20.06 -10.28 -33.65
N THR A 32 -19.13 -9.81 -32.82
CA THR A 32 -18.25 -10.66 -32.01
C THR A 32 -19.01 -11.21 -30.82
N GLY A 33 -18.66 -12.42 -30.36
CA GLY A 33 -19.18 -12.96 -29.11
C GLY A 33 -18.61 -12.21 -27.92
N ILE A 34 -19.45 -11.88 -26.95
CA ILE A 34 -19.11 -11.15 -25.73
C ILE A 34 -19.76 -11.89 -24.58
N ASN A 35 -18.95 -12.25 -23.58
CA ASN A 35 -19.42 -12.87 -22.35
C ASN A 35 -19.75 -11.75 -21.35
N VAL A 36 -20.90 -11.84 -20.70
CA VAL A 36 -21.41 -10.83 -19.78
C VAL A 36 -21.60 -11.45 -18.40
N HIS A 37 -20.92 -10.86 -17.43
CA HIS A 37 -21.13 -11.08 -16.01
C HIS A 37 -22.15 -10.06 -15.52
N LYS A 38 -23.36 -10.54 -15.24
CA LYS A 38 -24.51 -9.70 -14.89
C LYS A 38 -24.41 -9.25 -13.45
N TYR A 39 -24.39 -7.95 -13.22
CA TYR A 39 -24.44 -7.38 -11.88
C TYR A 39 -25.82 -7.61 -11.24
N LEU A 40 -25.86 -8.19 -10.04
CA LEU A 40 -27.10 -8.48 -9.29
C LEU A 40 -27.36 -7.46 -8.18
N GLY A 41 -26.33 -6.79 -7.68
CA GLY A 41 -26.45 -5.84 -6.57
C GLY A 41 -25.30 -5.99 -5.59
N ILE A 42 -25.50 -5.48 -4.39
CA ILE A 42 -24.52 -5.55 -3.30
C ILE A 42 -24.82 -6.69 -2.34
N ALA A 43 -23.76 -7.24 -1.75
CA ALA A 43 -23.86 -8.23 -0.69
C ALA A 43 -24.58 -7.65 0.53
N GLY A 44 -25.50 -8.44 1.12
CA GLY A 44 -26.12 -8.08 2.39
C GLY A 44 -25.07 -8.05 3.50
N GLN A 45 -24.90 -6.91 4.17
CA GLN A 45 -23.91 -6.73 5.24
C GLN A 45 -24.31 -7.34 6.61
N GLY A 46 -25.35 -8.18 6.65
CA GLY A 46 -25.94 -8.66 7.90
C GLY A 46 -26.75 -7.58 8.61
N GLN A 47 -27.21 -7.84 9.84
CA GLN A 47 -27.88 -6.81 10.65
C GLN A 47 -26.82 -5.90 11.25
N SER A 48 -26.75 -4.65 10.77
CA SER A 48 -25.94 -3.59 11.38
C SER A 48 -26.83 -2.61 12.14
N ASP A 49 -26.39 -2.20 13.33
CA ASP A 49 -26.98 -1.10 14.11
C ASP A 49 -26.45 0.28 13.68
N ASP A 50 -25.54 0.32 12.69
CA ASP A 50 -24.95 1.55 12.15
C ASP A 50 -25.88 2.20 11.10
N PRO A 51 -26.38 3.43 11.33
CA PRO A 51 -27.25 4.14 10.38
C PRO A 51 -26.60 4.44 9.02
N SER A 52 -25.27 4.38 8.92
CA SER A 52 -24.53 4.57 7.66
C SER A 52 -24.51 3.31 6.78
N GLN A 53 -24.87 2.15 7.35
CA GLN A 53 -24.89 0.85 6.67
C GLN A 53 -26.34 0.39 6.44
N PRO A 54 -26.79 0.31 5.19
CA PRO A 54 -28.10 -0.23 4.85
C PRO A 54 -28.17 -1.76 5.03
N ASN A 55 -29.25 -2.20 5.67
CA ASN A 55 -29.59 -3.61 5.81
C ASN A 55 -30.45 -4.08 4.64
N TYR A 56 -29.83 -4.45 3.51
CA TYR A 56 -30.56 -5.10 2.40
C TYR A 56 -30.81 -6.58 2.72
N THR A 57 -32.04 -7.03 2.49
CA THR A 57 -32.43 -8.45 2.69
C THR A 57 -32.16 -9.30 1.45
N GLU A 58 -32.14 -8.69 0.27
CA GLU A 58 -31.86 -9.31 -1.03
C GLU A 58 -30.95 -8.38 -1.85
N PRO A 59 -30.16 -8.91 -2.81
CA PRO A 59 -29.35 -8.08 -3.70
C PRO A 59 -30.22 -7.11 -4.49
N ASP A 60 -30.01 -5.82 -4.28
CA ASP A 60 -30.65 -4.75 -5.05
C ASP A 60 -29.62 -4.12 -5.99
N ILE A 61 -29.99 -4.06 -7.28
CA ILE A 61 -29.20 -3.48 -8.36
C ILE A 61 -29.03 -1.96 -8.17
N LEU A 62 -29.97 -1.31 -7.47
CA LEU A 62 -29.93 0.13 -7.15
C LEU A 62 -29.43 0.40 -5.73
N GLY A 63 -29.09 -0.64 -4.98
CA GLY A 63 -28.61 -0.53 -3.61
C GLY A 63 -27.26 0.18 -3.56
N ILE A 64 -27.10 1.07 -2.58
CA ILE A 64 -25.82 1.69 -2.22
C ILE A 64 -25.36 1.05 -0.90
N GLN A 65 -24.11 0.60 -0.81
CA GLN A 65 -23.60 -0.09 0.37
C GLN A 65 -23.12 0.89 1.45
N ASP A 66 -22.45 1.96 1.05
CA ASP A 66 -22.01 3.01 1.97
C ASP A 66 -22.66 4.34 1.57
N PHE A 67 -23.55 4.87 2.40
CA PHE A 67 -24.21 6.16 2.10
C PHE A 67 -23.31 7.38 2.28
N LEU A 68 -22.24 7.27 3.08
CA LEU A 68 -21.31 8.37 3.33
C LEU A 68 -20.40 8.58 2.12
N PHE A 69 -19.91 7.48 1.55
CA PHE A 69 -19.02 7.50 0.39
C PHE A 69 -19.74 7.22 -0.95
N LEU A 70 -21.03 6.89 -0.89
CA LEU A 70 -21.88 6.56 -2.04
C LEU A 70 -21.27 5.45 -2.92
N GLU A 71 -20.66 4.46 -2.29
CA GLU A 71 -19.90 3.39 -2.97
C GLU A 71 -20.46 1.99 -2.69
N ASN A 72 -20.12 1.06 -3.60
CA ASN A 72 -20.50 -0.34 -3.55
C ASN A 72 -19.24 -1.21 -3.59
N ARG A 73 -18.66 -1.48 -2.42
CA ARG A 73 -17.40 -2.23 -2.29
C ARG A 73 -17.55 -3.72 -2.53
N ASP A 74 -18.69 -4.31 -2.21
CA ASP A 74 -18.91 -5.76 -2.34
C ASP A 74 -20.04 -6.03 -3.34
N ARG A 75 -19.71 -5.96 -4.64
CA ARG A 75 -20.65 -6.26 -5.73
C ARG A 75 -20.77 -7.77 -5.91
N ILE A 76 -22.00 -8.22 -6.15
CA ILE A 76 -22.33 -9.60 -6.47
C ILE A 76 -22.75 -9.70 -7.93
N TYR A 77 -22.26 -10.73 -8.59
CA TYR A 77 -22.59 -11.07 -9.96
C TYR A 77 -23.39 -12.37 -10.03
N ASP A 78 -24.09 -12.54 -11.14
CA ASP A 78 -24.75 -13.80 -11.47
C ASP A 78 -23.69 -14.87 -11.75
N GLN A 79 -23.93 -16.09 -11.28
CA GLN A 79 -23.01 -17.22 -11.51
C GLN A 79 -23.06 -17.66 -12.98
N ASP A 80 -24.20 -17.48 -13.64
CA ASP A 80 -24.36 -17.78 -15.05
C ASP A 80 -23.76 -16.66 -15.92
N VAL A 81 -22.92 -17.05 -16.90
CA VAL A 81 -22.34 -16.13 -17.88
C VAL A 81 -23.25 -16.04 -19.11
N TYR A 82 -23.66 -14.83 -19.47
CA TYR A 82 -24.55 -14.58 -20.60
C TYR A 82 -23.76 -14.24 -21.86
N ASN A 83 -24.05 -14.90 -22.99
CA ASN A 83 -23.41 -14.57 -24.27
C ASN A 83 -24.27 -13.59 -25.08
N LEU A 84 -23.68 -12.46 -25.44
CA LEU A 84 -24.26 -11.47 -26.34
C LEU A 84 -23.36 -11.26 -27.56
N ARG A 85 -23.95 -10.73 -28.64
CA ARG A 85 -23.19 -10.31 -29.83
C ARG A 85 -23.13 -8.79 -29.91
N GLY A 86 -21.92 -8.25 -29.93
CA GLY A 86 -21.67 -6.82 -30.02
C GLY A 86 -20.81 -6.47 -31.22
N ILE A 87 -20.90 -5.21 -31.65
CA ILE A 87 -20.01 -4.63 -32.65
C ILE A 87 -19.36 -3.40 -32.01
N TYR A 88 -18.05 -3.29 -32.12
CA TYR A 88 -17.30 -2.15 -31.63
C TYR A 88 -16.19 -1.78 -32.60
N SER A 89 -15.78 -0.51 -32.60
CA SER A 89 -14.63 -0.06 -33.35
C SER A 89 -13.37 -0.26 -32.51
N VAL A 90 -12.40 -0.99 -33.05
CA VAL A 90 -11.03 -1.02 -32.51
C VAL A 90 -10.36 0.27 -32.99
N SER A 91 -10.53 1.36 -32.26
CA SER A 91 -9.88 2.65 -32.55
C SER A 91 -9.00 3.04 -31.37
N ASP A 92 -7.73 3.36 -31.64
CA ASP A 92 -6.68 3.59 -30.65
C ASP A 92 -6.64 5.01 -30.04
N THR A 93 -7.65 5.86 -30.25
CA THR A 93 -7.54 7.27 -29.84
C THR A 93 -8.89 7.91 -29.56
N ASP A 94 -9.13 8.28 -28.30
CA ASP A 94 -10.22 9.17 -27.91
C ASP A 94 -9.65 10.43 -27.24
N PHE A 95 -10.24 11.59 -27.55
CA PHE A 95 -9.79 12.89 -27.08
C PHE A 95 -10.70 13.35 -25.94
N ASP A 96 -10.23 13.25 -24.70
CA ASP A 96 -10.95 13.84 -23.56
C ASP A 96 -10.53 15.30 -23.36
N LEU A 97 -11.52 16.19 -23.31
CA LEU A 97 -11.39 17.64 -23.11
C LEU A 97 -11.93 18.10 -21.75
N SER A 98 -12.21 17.15 -20.84
CA SER A 98 -12.77 17.42 -19.51
C SER A 98 -11.84 18.21 -18.57
N GLN A 99 -10.54 18.28 -18.88
CA GLN A 99 -9.53 19.05 -18.14
C GLN A 99 -8.69 19.88 -19.12
N PHE A 100 -8.18 21.05 -18.68
CA PHE A 100 -7.24 21.84 -19.49
C PHE A 100 -5.92 21.08 -19.69
N GLY A 101 -5.87 20.26 -20.74
CA GLY A 101 -4.73 19.45 -21.14
C GLY A 101 -5.18 18.30 -22.06
N LEU A 102 -4.43 18.05 -23.14
CA LEU A 102 -4.69 16.91 -24.04
C LEU A 102 -4.22 15.62 -23.35
N PHE A 103 -5.09 14.98 -22.58
CA PHE A 103 -4.81 13.65 -22.04
C PHE A 103 -5.49 12.60 -22.90
N LEU A 104 -4.70 11.63 -23.40
CA LEU A 104 -5.24 10.42 -24.02
C LEU A 104 -5.64 9.47 -22.89
N ALA A 105 -6.94 9.26 -22.71
CA ALA A 105 -7.42 8.10 -21.97
C ALA A 105 -7.25 6.88 -22.89
N ASN A 106 -6.19 6.11 -22.67
CA ASN A 106 -5.99 4.87 -23.41
C ASN A 106 -7.03 3.83 -22.93
N ASP A 107 -7.58 3.06 -23.87
CA ASP A 107 -8.32 1.81 -23.64
C ASP A 107 -9.82 1.89 -23.24
N THR A 108 -10.55 2.96 -23.62
CA THR A 108 -12.03 2.94 -23.53
C THR A 108 -12.66 2.32 -24.79
N LEU A 109 -13.58 1.36 -24.62
CA LEU A 109 -14.29 0.70 -25.71
C LEU A 109 -15.75 1.14 -25.78
N PHE A 110 -16.23 1.44 -26.98
CA PHE A 110 -17.66 1.70 -27.24
C PHE A 110 -18.27 0.52 -28.01
N ILE A 111 -19.11 -0.25 -27.34
CA ILE A 111 -19.70 -1.46 -27.91
C ILE A 111 -21.19 -1.25 -28.12
N THR A 112 -21.67 -1.51 -29.34
CA THR A 112 -23.08 -1.47 -29.69
C THR A 112 -23.65 -2.88 -29.70
N PHE A 113 -24.81 -3.06 -29.07
CA PHE A 113 -25.59 -4.28 -28.98
C PHE A 113 -26.98 -4.09 -29.56
N HIS A 114 -27.63 -5.18 -29.93
CA HIS A 114 -29.04 -5.19 -30.29
C HIS A 114 -29.92 -5.14 -29.02
N GLU A 115 -30.75 -4.11 -28.87
CA GLU A 115 -31.49 -3.81 -27.63
C GLU A 115 -32.45 -4.94 -27.24
N ASN A 116 -33.29 -5.40 -28.17
CA ASN A 116 -34.26 -6.45 -27.87
C ASN A 116 -33.62 -7.82 -27.63
N ASP A 117 -32.49 -8.10 -28.26
CA ASP A 117 -31.79 -9.38 -28.06
C ASP A 117 -31.13 -9.42 -26.68
N MET A 118 -30.48 -8.32 -26.30
CA MET A 118 -29.94 -8.09 -24.96
C MET A 118 -31.03 -8.24 -23.88
N VAL A 119 -32.19 -7.58 -24.05
CA VAL A 119 -33.28 -7.68 -23.08
C VAL A 119 -33.85 -9.11 -23.00
N ASN A 120 -33.92 -9.84 -24.11
CA ASN A 120 -34.43 -11.21 -24.11
C ASN A 120 -33.45 -12.20 -23.43
N ASN A 121 -32.14 -12.01 -23.60
CA ASN A 121 -31.13 -12.92 -23.02
C ASN A 121 -30.81 -12.57 -21.56
N LEU A 122 -30.64 -11.29 -21.23
CA LEU A 122 -30.21 -10.83 -19.90
C LEU A 122 -31.41 -10.54 -18.97
N GLY A 123 -32.60 -10.33 -19.54
CA GLY A 123 -33.81 -9.87 -18.85
C GLY A 123 -33.84 -8.36 -18.57
N ARG A 124 -32.73 -7.64 -18.84
CA ARG A 124 -32.61 -6.19 -18.71
C ARG A 124 -31.57 -5.64 -19.68
N LYS A 125 -31.46 -4.31 -19.73
CA LYS A 125 -30.37 -3.66 -20.46
C LYS A 125 -29.08 -3.72 -19.64
N LEU A 126 -27.95 -3.70 -20.34
CA LEU A 126 -26.65 -3.48 -19.72
C LEU A 126 -26.62 -2.11 -19.06
N MET A 127 -26.08 -2.06 -17.86
CA MET A 127 -25.98 -0.86 -17.04
C MET A 127 -24.59 -0.74 -16.43
N SER A 128 -24.36 0.39 -15.75
CA SER A 128 -23.13 0.61 -15.02
C SER A 128 -22.88 -0.52 -14.01
N GLY A 129 -21.66 -1.04 -13.98
CA GLY A 129 -21.25 -2.11 -13.08
C GLY A 129 -21.33 -3.53 -13.65
N ASP A 130 -22.01 -3.74 -14.79
CA ASP A 130 -21.91 -5.00 -15.54
C ASP A 130 -20.48 -5.17 -16.07
N VAL A 131 -19.96 -6.40 -16.02
CA VAL A 131 -18.61 -6.70 -16.50
C VAL A 131 -18.71 -7.55 -17.75
N ILE A 132 -17.87 -7.24 -18.73
CA ILE A 132 -17.81 -7.95 -20.00
C ILE A 132 -16.42 -8.54 -20.21
N GLU A 133 -16.40 -9.74 -20.76
CA GLU A 133 -15.20 -10.43 -21.23
C GLU A 133 -15.26 -10.48 -22.77
N LEU A 134 -14.13 -10.21 -23.40
CA LEU A 134 -13.96 -10.25 -24.86
C LEU A 134 -13.07 -11.43 -25.23
N PRO A 135 -13.63 -12.61 -25.57
CA PRO A 135 -12.87 -13.84 -25.80
C PRO A 135 -11.87 -13.76 -26.96
N HIS A 136 -12.07 -12.85 -27.92
CA HIS A 136 -11.14 -12.68 -29.05
C HIS A 136 -9.96 -11.76 -28.74
N LEU A 137 -9.94 -11.09 -27.58
CA LEU A 137 -8.81 -10.30 -27.09
C LEU A 137 -7.99 -11.04 -26.03
N THR A 138 -8.22 -12.34 -25.85
CA THR A 138 -7.40 -13.18 -24.98
C THR A 138 -5.98 -13.25 -25.53
N ASP A 139 -5.00 -12.92 -24.70
CA ASP A 139 -3.60 -13.03 -25.07
C ASP A 139 -3.10 -14.46 -24.77
N PHE A 140 -2.65 -15.16 -25.81
CA PHE A 140 -2.06 -16.50 -25.72
C PHE A 140 -0.52 -16.46 -25.77
N SER A 141 0.07 -15.26 -25.87
CA SER A 141 1.50 -15.04 -26.09
C SER A 141 2.09 -14.11 -25.03
N ALA A 142 1.79 -14.38 -23.76
CA ALA A 142 2.37 -13.64 -22.65
C ALA A 142 3.91 -13.73 -22.68
N LEU A 143 4.58 -12.60 -22.44
CA LEU A 143 6.05 -12.53 -22.37
C LEU A 143 6.61 -13.23 -21.12
N ASP A 144 5.79 -13.31 -20.07
CA ASP A 144 6.12 -14.00 -18.83
C ASP A 144 5.68 -15.46 -18.92
N GLU A 145 6.65 -16.34 -19.19
CA GLU A 145 6.42 -17.80 -19.29
C GLU A 145 6.04 -18.45 -17.95
N SER A 146 6.11 -17.73 -16.82
CA SER A 146 5.64 -18.23 -15.52
C SER A 146 4.12 -18.16 -15.35
N VAL A 147 3.45 -17.39 -16.22
CA VAL A 147 2.00 -17.33 -16.28
C VAL A 147 1.52 -18.34 -17.31
N GLU A 148 1.12 -19.53 -16.86
CA GLU A 148 0.58 -20.59 -17.73
C GLU A 148 -0.81 -20.20 -18.32
N LEU A 149 -1.47 -19.19 -17.73
CA LEU A 149 -2.83 -18.78 -18.10
C LEU A 149 -2.89 -17.83 -19.31
N SER A 150 -3.82 -18.09 -20.25
CA SER A 150 -4.20 -17.08 -21.24
C SER A 150 -4.83 -15.86 -20.57
N LEU A 151 -4.28 -14.67 -20.78
CA LEU A 151 -4.76 -13.46 -20.11
C LEU A 151 -6.04 -12.96 -20.77
N LYS A 152 -7.18 -13.21 -20.11
CA LYS A 152 -8.49 -12.69 -20.49
C LYS A 152 -8.59 -11.21 -20.14
N ARG A 153 -9.15 -10.41 -21.06
CA ARG A 153 -9.40 -8.99 -20.82
C ARG A 153 -10.84 -8.76 -20.39
N TYR A 154 -10.99 -8.18 -19.20
CA TYR A 154 -12.26 -7.77 -18.63
C TYR A 154 -12.42 -6.27 -18.73
N TYR A 155 -13.62 -5.83 -19.07
CA TYR A 155 -14.01 -4.42 -19.10
C TYR A 155 -15.28 -4.22 -18.26
N VAL A 156 -15.36 -3.09 -17.56
CA VAL A 156 -16.53 -2.68 -16.80
C VAL A 156 -17.36 -1.70 -17.63
N VAL A 157 -18.67 -1.91 -17.69
CA VAL A 157 -19.61 -0.95 -18.28
C VAL A 157 -19.74 0.26 -17.37
N GLN A 158 -19.46 1.45 -17.92
CA GLN A 158 -19.62 2.73 -17.23
C GLN A 158 -21.01 3.30 -17.43
N GLU A 159 -21.46 3.32 -18.68
CA GLU A 159 -22.77 3.86 -19.06
C GLU A 159 -23.33 3.16 -20.29
N GLY A 160 -24.66 3.22 -20.43
CA GLY A 160 -25.39 2.76 -21.59
C GLY A 160 -26.25 3.88 -22.17
N SER A 161 -26.20 4.06 -23.48
CA SER A 161 -26.93 5.10 -24.21
C SER A 161 -27.53 4.54 -25.51
N ARG A 162 -28.50 5.27 -26.08
CA ARG A 162 -29.07 4.94 -27.39
C ARG A 162 -28.26 5.66 -28.46
N PRO A 163 -27.51 4.94 -29.32
CA PRO A 163 -26.74 5.59 -30.36
C PRO A 163 -27.68 6.16 -31.43
N SER A 164 -27.26 7.27 -32.05
CA SER A 164 -28.02 7.93 -33.12
C SER A 164 -28.26 7.01 -34.33
N GLU A 165 -27.32 6.12 -34.62
CA GLU A 165 -27.42 5.11 -35.69
C GLU A 165 -28.49 4.04 -35.42
N GLY A 166 -28.95 3.90 -34.16
CA GLY A 166 -29.93 2.89 -33.77
C GLY A 166 -31.37 3.28 -34.05
N PHE A 167 -31.64 4.52 -34.47
CA PHE A 167 -32.98 4.99 -34.75
C PHE A 167 -33.41 4.65 -36.18
N THR A 168 -34.56 3.99 -36.31
CA THR A 168 -35.15 3.69 -37.62
C THR A 168 -36.15 4.79 -38.03
N PRO A 169 -36.66 4.79 -39.28
CA PRO A 169 -37.73 5.71 -39.69
C PRO A 169 -39.02 5.62 -38.85
N THR A 170 -39.16 4.60 -38.01
CA THR A 170 -40.23 4.48 -37.02
C THR A 170 -39.98 5.30 -35.74
N TRP A 171 -38.85 6.00 -35.64
CA TRP A 171 -38.38 6.81 -34.51
C TRP A 171 -38.09 6.01 -33.22
N TRP A 172 -38.09 4.68 -33.30
CA TRP A 172 -37.66 3.82 -32.22
C TRP A 172 -36.19 3.45 -32.36
N SER A 173 -35.53 3.34 -31.21
CA SER A 173 -34.18 2.77 -31.13
C SER A 173 -34.25 1.25 -31.10
N HIS A 174 -33.28 0.62 -31.75
CA HIS A 174 -33.08 -0.83 -31.76
C HIS A 174 -31.72 -1.23 -31.18
N LEU A 175 -30.89 -0.24 -30.85
CA LEU A 175 -29.50 -0.45 -30.45
C LEU A 175 -29.25 0.13 -29.07
N TRP A 176 -28.34 -0.52 -28.35
CA TRP A 176 -27.84 -0.07 -27.07
C TRP A 176 -26.32 0.02 -27.14
N ARG A 177 -25.75 1.20 -26.94
CA ARG A 177 -24.31 1.42 -26.92
C ARG A 177 -23.85 1.56 -25.49
N VAL A 178 -22.84 0.79 -25.11
CA VAL A 178 -22.19 0.91 -23.81
C VAL A 178 -20.78 1.47 -23.95
N LYS A 179 -20.39 2.31 -23.00
CA LYS A 179 -19.01 2.73 -22.80
C LYS A 179 -18.38 1.82 -21.76
N CYS A 180 -17.24 1.23 -22.09
CA CYS A 180 -16.53 0.27 -21.26
C CYS A 180 -15.11 0.76 -20.98
N THR A 181 -14.63 0.54 -19.76
CA THR A 181 -13.25 0.82 -19.32
C THR A 181 -12.60 -0.48 -18.84
N PRO A 182 -11.28 -0.65 -18.93
CA PRO A 182 -10.62 -1.86 -18.44
C PRO A 182 -10.92 -2.07 -16.96
N LEU A 183 -11.11 -3.32 -16.57
CA LEU A 183 -11.34 -3.70 -15.18
C LEU A 183 -10.02 -3.58 -14.41
N VAL A 184 -10.09 -2.96 -13.24
CA VAL A 184 -8.96 -2.83 -12.31
C VAL A 184 -9.15 -3.79 -11.14
N ASP A 185 -8.05 -4.21 -10.54
CA ASP A 185 -8.06 -4.97 -9.28
C ASP A 185 -8.58 -4.05 -8.17
N SER A 186 -9.88 -4.15 -7.91
CA SER A 186 -10.59 -3.41 -6.87
C SER A 186 -11.48 -4.37 -6.11
N GLN A 187 -11.66 -4.07 -4.82
CA GLN A 187 -12.51 -4.85 -3.93
C GLN A 187 -13.92 -5.06 -4.53
N GLU A 188 -14.41 -4.08 -5.30
CA GLU A 188 -15.69 -4.12 -5.99
C GLU A 188 -15.89 -5.37 -6.87
N TYR A 189 -14.83 -5.88 -7.51
CA TYR A 189 -14.93 -6.96 -8.49
C TYR A 189 -14.42 -8.30 -7.95
N ASN A 190 -14.25 -8.43 -6.63
CA ASN A 190 -13.73 -9.64 -5.98
C ASN A 190 -14.47 -10.92 -6.39
N ASP A 191 -15.78 -10.85 -6.61
CA ASP A 191 -16.61 -12.00 -7.01
C ASP A 191 -16.23 -12.55 -8.40
N ILE A 192 -15.70 -11.70 -9.29
CA ILE A 192 -15.21 -12.10 -10.61
C ILE A 192 -13.72 -12.45 -10.55
N LEU A 193 -12.93 -11.66 -9.81
CA LEU A 193 -11.47 -11.76 -9.77
C LEU A 193 -10.95 -12.95 -8.96
N ASN A 194 -11.68 -13.42 -7.96
CA ASN A 194 -11.30 -14.57 -7.13
C ASN A 194 -11.73 -15.91 -7.71
N ILE A 195 -12.37 -15.93 -8.90
CA ILE A 195 -12.68 -17.17 -9.60
C ILE A 195 -11.35 -17.78 -10.09
N ILE A 196 -11.12 -19.04 -9.68
CA ILE A 196 -9.98 -19.85 -10.13
C ILE A 196 -10.03 -19.96 -11.65
N GLN A 197 -8.92 -19.67 -12.32
CA GLN A 197 -8.86 -19.69 -13.78
C GLN A 197 -8.39 -21.05 -14.30
N GLU A 198 -8.95 -21.46 -15.45
CA GLU A 198 -8.54 -22.65 -16.19
C GLU A 198 -7.38 -22.32 -17.14
N ASP A 199 -6.32 -23.13 -17.10
CA ASP A 199 -5.15 -23.08 -17.99
C ASP A 199 -5.54 -23.19 -19.48
N ALA A 200 -4.62 -22.84 -20.39
CA ALA A 200 -4.76 -22.98 -21.84
C ALA A 200 -5.14 -24.42 -22.28
N ASP A 201 -4.80 -25.43 -21.48
CA ASP A 201 -5.15 -26.85 -21.67
C ASP A 201 -6.44 -27.29 -20.96
N GLY A 202 -7.17 -26.38 -20.29
CA GLY A 202 -8.43 -26.64 -19.60
C GLY A 202 -8.30 -27.26 -18.21
N ASN A 203 -7.13 -27.10 -17.56
CA ASN A 203 -6.88 -27.59 -16.20
C ASN A 203 -7.11 -26.47 -15.17
N GLU A 204 -7.73 -26.77 -14.02
CA GLU A 204 -7.90 -25.82 -12.91
C GLU A 204 -6.53 -25.44 -12.31
N THR A 205 -6.19 -24.14 -12.33
CA THR A 205 -4.95 -23.65 -11.70
C THR A 205 -5.17 -23.30 -10.22
N THR A 206 -4.09 -23.00 -9.48
CA THR A 206 -4.20 -22.48 -8.09
C THR A 206 -4.13 -20.96 -8.01
N SER A 207 -3.93 -20.29 -9.15
CA SER A 207 -3.71 -18.85 -9.28
C SER A 207 -5.01 -18.14 -9.62
N THR A 208 -5.36 -17.09 -8.88
CA THR A 208 -6.57 -16.30 -9.19
C THR A 208 -6.26 -15.22 -10.21
N LEU A 209 -7.28 -14.75 -10.94
CA LEU A 209 -7.13 -13.61 -11.85
C LEU A 209 -6.68 -12.34 -11.12
N ARG A 210 -7.06 -12.21 -9.84
CA ARG A 210 -6.57 -11.17 -8.92
C ARG A 210 -5.04 -11.18 -8.82
N ASP A 211 -4.44 -12.33 -8.55
CA ASP A 211 -2.97 -12.43 -8.38
C ASP A 211 -2.21 -12.04 -9.67
N LEU A 212 -2.85 -12.23 -10.81
CA LEU A 212 -2.29 -11.97 -12.15
C LEU A 212 -2.43 -10.49 -12.56
N LEU A 213 -3.54 -9.84 -12.20
CA LEU A 213 -3.80 -8.43 -12.47
C LEU A 213 -3.21 -7.49 -11.42
N SER A 214 -2.95 -8.00 -10.21
CA SER A 214 -2.57 -7.15 -9.08
C SER A 214 -1.13 -6.65 -9.21
N THR A 215 -0.97 -5.33 -9.20
CA THR A 215 0.34 -4.69 -8.97
C THR A 215 0.71 -4.67 -7.49
N TYR A 216 -0.20 -5.08 -6.60
CA TYR A 216 -0.06 -4.93 -5.16
C TYR A 216 1.23 -5.53 -4.61
N GLN A 217 1.58 -6.76 -5.04
CA GLN A 217 2.81 -7.41 -4.59
C GLN A 217 4.05 -6.60 -4.99
N LYS A 218 4.05 -6.04 -6.19
CA LYS A 218 5.14 -5.20 -6.70
C LYS A 218 5.18 -3.85 -5.99
N GLU A 219 4.04 -3.26 -5.67
CA GLU A 219 3.96 -2.03 -4.88
C GLU A 219 4.46 -2.25 -3.45
N LEU A 220 4.14 -3.39 -2.83
CA LEU A 220 4.64 -3.79 -1.52
C LEU A 220 6.15 -4.02 -1.55
N GLU A 221 6.66 -4.68 -2.58
CA GLU A 221 8.09 -4.83 -2.80
C GLU A 221 8.81 -3.49 -2.97
N ILE A 222 8.25 -2.57 -3.78
CA ILE A 222 8.79 -1.22 -3.94
C ILE A 222 8.78 -0.48 -2.60
N SER A 223 7.67 -0.52 -1.86
CA SER A 223 7.55 0.09 -0.54
C SER A 223 8.59 -0.46 0.43
N ASN A 224 8.77 -1.78 0.49
CA ASN A 224 9.79 -2.41 1.32
C ASN A 224 11.20 -2.02 0.90
N LYS A 225 11.49 -1.94 -0.40
CA LYS A 225 12.79 -1.48 -0.91
C LYS A 225 13.08 -0.02 -0.57
N VAL A 226 12.06 0.83 -0.59
CA VAL A 226 12.16 2.23 -0.16
C VAL A 226 12.46 2.30 1.34
N VAL A 227 11.79 1.47 2.16
CA VAL A 227 12.07 1.39 3.60
C VAL A 227 13.49 0.88 3.86
N GLU A 228 13.92 -0.19 3.19
CA GLU A 228 15.29 -0.73 3.30
C GLU A 228 16.35 0.31 2.92
N ALA A 229 16.13 1.07 1.83
CA ALA A 229 17.03 2.15 1.43
C ALA A 229 17.04 3.30 2.44
N ALA A 230 15.87 3.68 2.98
CA ALA A 230 15.75 4.71 4.00
C ALA A 230 16.46 4.31 5.31
N GLU A 231 16.37 3.04 5.72
CA GLU A 231 17.08 2.50 6.88
C GLU A 231 18.61 2.51 6.70
N ALA A 232 19.10 2.35 5.46
CA ALA A 232 20.53 2.44 5.17
C ALA A 232 21.07 3.88 5.23
N GLU A 233 20.29 4.86 4.77
CA GLU A 233 20.68 6.27 4.79
C GLU A 233 20.53 6.90 6.17
N VAL A 234 19.46 6.55 6.90
CA VAL A 234 19.15 7.09 8.24
C VAL A 234 18.85 5.93 9.20
N PRO A 235 19.90 5.27 9.75
CA PRO A 235 19.72 4.08 10.60
C PRO A 235 19.00 4.36 11.92
N GLU A 236 19.11 5.58 12.43
CA GLU A 236 18.63 5.96 13.75
C GLU A 236 17.98 7.34 13.74
N SER A 237 17.03 7.55 14.64
CA SER A 237 16.41 8.84 14.92
C SER A 237 17.42 9.86 15.44
N GLY A 238 17.14 11.14 15.20
CA GLY A 238 17.94 12.25 15.73
C GLY A 238 19.04 12.70 14.77
N TYR A 239 20.08 13.31 15.32
CA TYR A 239 21.22 13.83 14.56
C TYR A 239 22.47 13.00 14.82
N LYS A 240 23.21 12.69 13.75
CA LYS A 240 24.49 12.00 13.84
C LYS A 240 25.61 12.99 14.21
N THR A 241 26.34 12.73 15.29
CA THR A 241 27.36 13.61 15.85
C THR A 241 28.80 13.18 15.60
N ASP A 242 29.03 11.93 15.13
CA ASP A 242 30.36 11.34 14.87
C ASP A 242 31.29 12.19 13.99
N GLN A 243 30.73 13.01 13.10
CA GLN A 243 31.49 13.77 12.11
C GLN A 243 32.17 15.01 12.70
N PHE A 244 31.77 15.42 13.90
CA PHE A 244 32.24 16.64 14.52
C PHE A 244 33.40 16.35 15.49
N TYR A 245 34.46 17.14 15.36
CA TYR A 245 35.61 17.09 16.26
C TYR A 245 35.40 18.02 17.46
N ILE A 246 35.54 17.48 18.68
CA ILE A 246 35.42 18.23 19.93
C ILE A 246 36.81 18.57 20.44
N VAL A 247 37.10 19.86 20.55
CA VAL A 247 38.36 20.34 21.09
C VAL A 247 38.36 20.15 22.62
N PRO A 248 39.37 19.49 23.22
CA PRO A 248 39.54 19.46 24.66
C PRO A 248 39.83 20.88 25.17
N THR A 249 39.11 21.33 26.20
CA THR A 249 39.31 22.66 26.78
C THR A 249 39.62 22.58 28.27
N ASP A 250 40.36 23.56 28.76
CA ASP A 250 40.54 23.79 30.19
C ASP A 250 39.23 24.31 30.84
N PRO A 251 39.14 24.41 32.17
CA PRO A 251 37.97 24.99 32.86
C PRO A 251 37.68 26.46 32.48
N THR A 252 38.63 27.13 31.83
CA THR A 252 38.58 28.52 31.37
C THR A 252 38.13 28.66 29.91
N GLY A 253 37.96 27.54 29.18
CA GLY A 253 37.58 27.49 27.77
C GLY A 253 38.74 27.57 26.77
N ASN A 254 39.99 27.56 27.21
CA ASN A 254 41.16 27.53 26.32
C ASN A 254 41.40 26.12 25.78
N PRO A 255 41.77 25.96 24.50
CA PRO A 255 42.08 24.66 23.92
C PRO A 255 43.32 24.05 24.57
N LEU A 256 43.25 22.75 24.86
CA LEU A 256 44.34 21.93 25.38
C LEU A 256 44.86 20.97 24.31
N GLU A 257 46.14 20.62 24.39
CA GLU A 257 46.75 19.64 23.48
C GLU A 257 46.21 18.23 23.79
N PRO A 258 45.51 17.55 22.85
CA PRO A 258 44.85 16.29 23.13
C PRO A 258 45.82 15.12 23.35
N LYS A 259 46.95 15.10 22.63
CA LYS A 259 47.78 13.88 22.50
C LYS A 259 48.67 13.60 23.71
N GLY A 260 48.76 14.52 24.67
CA GLY A 260 49.70 14.43 25.77
C GLY A 260 51.15 14.57 25.28
N ILE A 261 52.08 14.79 26.20
CA ILE A 261 53.49 14.98 25.89
C ILE A 261 54.30 14.02 26.78
N ASN A 262 55.11 13.16 26.16
CA ASN A 262 55.89 12.15 26.86
C ASN A 262 57.38 12.53 26.87
N ALA A 263 58.12 12.12 27.90
CA ALA A 263 59.57 12.33 28.00
C ALA A 263 60.41 11.65 26.89
N ASP A 264 59.80 10.77 26.09
CA ASP A 264 60.43 10.08 24.97
C ASP A 264 60.39 10.91 23.66
N ASP A 265 59.65 12.04 23.67
CA ASP A 265 59.64 12.97 22.56
C ASP A 265 60.93 13.80 22.55
N THR A 266 61.63 13.80 21.42
CA THR A 266 62.92 14.51 21.20
C THR A 266 62.87 16.02 21.49
N VAL A 267 61.68 16.59 21.66
CA VAL A 267 61.45 18.03 21.90
C VAL A 267 61.37 18.38 23.40
N VAL A 268 61.28 17.40 24.30
CA VAL A 268 61.04 17.65 25.75
C VAL A 268 62.29 17.33 26.56
N ASN A 269 63.03 18.36 26.90
CA ASN A 269 64.22 18.34 27.75
C ASN A 269 63.92 18.80 29.19
N ALA A 270 64.78 18.44 30.15
CA ALA A 270 64.59 18.72 31.58
C ALA A 270 64.57 20.24 31.94
N ASP A 271 64.95 21.09 31.00
CA ASP A 271 64.95 22.55 31.09
C ASP A 271 63.82 23.22 30.27
N ASN A 272 62.89 22.44 29.70
CA ASN A 272 61.74 22.97 28.97
C ASN A 272 60.79 23.74 29.91
N THR A 273 60.52 25.01 29.60
CA THR A 273 59.59 25.87 30.35
C THR A 273 58.15 25.86 29.81
N ASP A 274 57.95 25.36 28.59
CA ASP A 274 56.69 25.48 27.86
C ASP A 274 55.79 24.23 28.03
N ALA A 275 56.39 23.06 28.29
CA ALA A 275 55.65 21.81 28.52
C ALA A 275 56.40 20.88 29.48
N SER A 276 55.65 20.27 30.39
CA SER A 276 56.17 19.26 31.33
C SER A 276 55.99 17.84 30.77
N ALA A 277 56.98 16.98 31.01
CA ALA A 277 56.99 15.61 30.53
C ALA A 277 55.99 14.66 31.25
N ASP A 278 55.25 15.19 32.23
CA ASP A 278 54.16 14.50 32.93
C ASP A 278 52.76 14.86 32.36
N MET A 279 52.69 15.62 31.27
CA MET A 279 51.44 16.06 30.66
C MET A 279 50.72 14.89 29.96
N ARG A 280 49.63 14.42 30.58
CA ARG A 280 48.85 13.28 30.10
C ARG A 280 47.98 13.64 28.90
N ARG A 281 47.55 12.62 28.16
CA ARG A 281 46.49 12.72 27.14
C ARG A 281 45.23 13.32 27.77
N ILE A 282 44.64 14.35 27.17
CA ILE A 282 43.44 15.01 27.68
C ILE A 282 42.29 14.75 26.73
N THR A 283 41.32 13.94 27.18
CA THR A 283 40.09 13.74 26.42
C THR A 283 39.09 14.88 26.66
N PRO A 284 38.20 15.20 25.71
CA PRO A 284 37.22 16.27 25.89
C PRO A 284 36.37 16.10 27.15
N THR A 285 36.12 17.18 27.88
CA THR A 285 35.29 17.19 29.10
C THR A 285 33.82 17.52 28.83
N ASN A 286 33.50 17.97 27.62
CA ASN A 286 32.25 18.64 27.33
C ASN A 286 31.07 17.67 27.21
N SER A 287 30.26 17.58 28.28
CA SER A 287 28.99 16.85 28.32
C SER A 287 27.87 17.48 27.46
N ASN A 288 28.12 18.65 26.87
CA ASN A 288 27.16 19.44 26.09
C ASN A 288 27.78 19.96 24.78
N ALA A 289 28.73 19.24 24.19
CA ALA A 289 29.37 19.66 22.93
C ALA A 289 28.36 19.88 21.80
N TYR A 290 27.25 19.14 21.84
CA TYR A 290 26.13 19.27 20.94
C TYR A 290 24.85 19.50 21.74
N SER A 291 24.01 20.40 21.26
CA SER A 291 22.67 20.63 21.78
C SER A 291 21.70 20.47 20.61
N GLY A 292 20.72 19.59 20.76
CA GLY A 292 19.77 19.27 19.70
C GLY A 292 18.79 18.18 20.11
N TYR A 293 17.90 17.84 19.19
CA TYR A 293 16.93 16.76 19.39
C TYR A 293 17.60 15.40 19.17
N LEU A 294 17.60 14.54 20.19
CA LEU A 294 18.15 13.17 20.15
C LEU A 294 19.58 13.12 19.58
N VAL A 295 20.50 13.86 20.20
CA VAL A 295 21.91 13.93 19.79
C VAL A 295 22.82 12.91 20.48
N GLY A 296 22.37 12.29 21.58
CA GLY A 296 23.19 11.35 22.34
C GLY A 296 23.19 9.96 21.69
N ASP A 297 24.36 9.50 21.27
CA ASP A 297 24.60 8.24 20.56
C ASP A 297 25.38 7.21 21.40
N GLY A 298 25.75 7.59 22.63
CA GLY A 298 26.52 6.75 23.55
C GLY A 298 27.98 6.59 23.13
N LEU A 299 28.45 7.34 22.14
CA LEU A 299 29.82 7.26 21.64
C LEU A 299 30.69 8.34 22.27
N PRO A 300 31.93 8.00 22.65
CA PRO A 300 32.84 9.01 23.17
C PRO A 300 33.27 9.98 22.06
N PRO A 301 33.44 11.27 22.38
CA PRO A 301 34.00 12.28 21.49
C PRO A 301 35.26 11.83 20.76
N ASN A 302 35.43 12.25 19.51
CA ASN A 302 36.62 12.02 18.68
C ASN A 302 37.02 10.54 18.48
N GLY A 303 36.11 9.59 18.74
CA GLY A 303 36.40 8.16 18.63
C GLY A 303 37.37 7.65 19.70
N GLU A 304 37.38 8.27 20.89
CA GLU A 304 38.16 7.78 22.02
C GLU A 304 37.75 6.35 22.43
N ASN A 305 38.63 5.63 23.11
CA ASN A 305 38.30 4.27 23.54
C ASN A 305 37.25 4.30 24.66
N VAL A 306 36.22 3.46 24.54
CA VAL A 306 35.18 3.28 25.57
C VAL A 306 35.21 1.85 26.11
N THR A 307 35.12 1.74 27.44
CA THR A 307 34.92 0.46 28.12
C THR A 307 33.44 0.24 28.37
N MET A 308 32.90 -0.90 27.96
CA MET A 308 31.47 -1.22 28.15
C MET A 308 31.29 -2.15 29.35
N GLY A 309 30.28 -1.91 30.18
CA GLY A 309 30.00 -2.77 31.34
C GLY A 309 28.77 -2.37 32.14
N THR A 310 28.46 -3.14 33.19
CA THR A 310 27.37 -2.85 34.14
C THR A 310 27.87 -2.22 35.44
N SER A 311 29.19 -2.07 35.61
CA SER A 311 29.84 -1.45 36.75
C SER A 311 30.96 -0.51 36.28
N PHE A 312 31.42 0.36 37.18
CA PHE A 312 32.57 1.23 36.90
C PHE A 312 33.89 0.48 37.12
N PRO A 313 34.90 0.62 36.23
CA PRO A 313 36.24 0.09 36.43
C PRO A 313 36.90 0.66 37.69
N THR A 314 37.70 -0.15 38.38
CA THR A 314 38.41 0.23 39.61
C THR A 314 39.75 0.91 39.34
N ASP A 315 40.30 0.75 38.14
CA ASP A 315 41.60 1.22 37.66
C ASP A 315 41.50 2.34 36.61
N ALA A 316 40.38 3.06 36.60
CA ALA A 316 40.14 4.13 35.64
C ALA A 316 41.10 5.32 35.82
N GLN A 317 41.63 5.80 34.69
CA GLN A 317 42.45 6.99 34.62
C GLN A 317 41.61 8.20 34.20
N GLU A 318 42.07 9.39 34.56
CA GLU A 318 41.38 10.62 34.19
C GLU A 318 41.25 10.70 32.66
N GLY A 319 40.02 10.92 32.19
CA GLY A 319 39.71 10.97 30.77
C GLY A 319 39.17 9.66 30.18
N ASP A 320 39.17 8.56 30.92
CA ASP A 320 38.60 7.29 30.45
C ASP A 320 37.08 7.35 30.34
N TYR A 321 36.56 6.78 29.25
CA TYR A 321 35.13 6.67 28.98
C TYR A 321 34.60 5.27 29.31
N VAL A 322 33.42 5.24 29.93
CA VAL A 322 32.71 4.01 30.26
C VAL A 322 31.25 4.13 29.83
N LEU A 323 30.80 3.19 29.01
CA LEU A 323 29.39 3.05 28.63
C LEU A 323 28.72 2.03 29.57
N ARG A 324 27.72 2.50 30.30
CA ARG A 324 26.94 1.70 31.24
C ARG A 324 25.72 1.14 30.55
N LEU A 325 25.68 -0.19 30.41
CA LEU A 325 24.65 -0.95 29.70
C LEU A 325 23.43 -1.32 30.56
N ASP A 326 23.48 -1.03 31.86
CA ASP A 326 22.40 -1.33 32.81
C ASP A 326 21.35 -0.21 32.91
N PHE A 327 21.60 0.94 32.29
CA PHE A 327 20.62 2.03 32.19
C PHE A 327 19.79 1.90 30.90
N LEU A 328 18.54 2.33 30.95
CA LEU A 328 17.70 2.53 29.77
C LEU A 328 17.29 4.01 29.67
N PRO A 329 17.77 4.75 28.66
CA PRO A 329 18.82 4.41 27.70
C PRO A 329 20.20 4.17 28.33
N ASN A 330 21.11 3.51 27.59
CA ASN A 330 22.51 3.32 28.00
C ASN A 330 23.16 4.68 28.27
N ARG A 331 24.13 4.76 29.17
CA ARG A 331 24.71 6.04 29.61
C ARG A 331 26.21 6.08 29.51
N LEU A 332 26.74 7.13 28.89
CA LEU A 332 28.18 7.36 28.77
C LEU A 332 28.69 8.20 29.94
N PHE A 333 29.78 7.77 30.55
CA PHE A 333 30.47 8.46 31.64
C PHE A 333 31.93 8.71 31.30
N ARG A 334 32.50 9.80 31.82
CA ARG A 334 33.93 10.12 31.78
C ARG A 334 34.50 10.22 33.18
N TYR A 335 35.66 9.63 33.44
CA TYR A 335 36.33 9.75 34.73
C TYR A 335 37.05 11.11 34.86
N SER A 336 36.75 11.85 35.93
CA SER A 336 37.32 13.18 36.21
C SER A 336 38.60 13.14 37.08
N GLY A 337 39.16 11.95 37.31
CA GLY A 337 40.27 11.74 38.26
C GLY A 337 39.82 11.42 39.69
N THR A 338 38.58 11.78 40.06
CA THR A 338 37.98 11.46 41.38
C THR A 338 36.66 10.69 41.28
N ARG A 339 35.86 10.97 40.26
CA ARG A 339 34.54 10.36 40.05
C ARG A 339 34.18 10.28 38.57
N PHE A 340 33.25 9.38 38.24
CA PHE A 340 32.61 9.34 36.93
C PHE A 340 31.54 10.43 36.83
N ILE A 341 31.66 11.25 35.78
CA ILE A 341 30.69 12.30 35.44
C ILE A 341 29.93 11.82 34.21
N LYS A 342 28.60 11.98 34.24
CA LYS A 342 27.75 11.67 33.09
C LYS A 342 28.08 12.62 31.93
N VAL A 343 28.26 12.05 30.74
CA VAL A 343 28.47 12.79 29.50
C VAL A 343 27.14 12.87 28.76
N GLU A 344 26.57 11.73 28.38
CA GLU A 344 25.33 11.67 27.61
C GLU A 344 24.55 10.35 27.81
N ASP A 345 23.34 10.31 27.26
CA ASP A 345 22.47 9.14 27.19
C ASP A 345 22.35 8.70 25.72
N ASP A 346 22.42 7.40 25.44
CA ASP A 346 22.20 6.78 24.14
C ASP A 346 20.70 6.76 23.80
N VAL A 347 20.19 7.91 23.35
CA VAL A 347 18.76 8.14 23.14
C VAL A 347 18.30 7.85 21.71
N ARG A 348 19.24 7.59 20.80
CA ARG A 348 18.96 7.33 19.39
C ARG A 348 18.48 5.89 19.21
N SER A 349 17.48 5.70 18.36
CA SER A 349 16.87 4.38 18.13
C SER A 349 16.50 4.24 16.67
N LYS A 350 16.39 3.00 16.20
CA LYS A 350 15.89 2.70 14.85
C LYS A 350 14.51 3.33 14.63
N LEU A 351 14.28 3.81 13.41
CA LEU A 351 13.06 4.51 13.02
C LEU A 351 11.89 3.57 12.74
N THR A 352 12.19 2.33 12.36
CA THR A 352 11.17 1.34 12.03
C THR A 352 10.47 0.85 13.29
N PRO A 353 9.14 0.98 13.39
CA PRO A 353 8.39 0.59 14.57
C PRO A 353 8.65 -0.87 14.96
N GLY A 354 9.02 -1.13 16.22
CA GLY A 354 9.23 -2.47 16.75
C GLY A 354 10.65 -3.03 16.56
N THR A 355 11.54 -2.35 15.84
CA THR A 355 12.95 -2.77 15.69
C THR A 355 13.91 -2.00 16.59
N GLY A 356 13.43 -0.93 17.23
CA GLY A 356 14.19 -0.07 18.12
C GLY A 356 14.22 -0.51 19.58
N ASN A 357 14.79 0.36 20.42
CA ASN A 357 14.97 0.13 21.86
C ASN A 357 14.02 0.95 22.74
N THR A 358 13.08 1.70 22.13
CA THR A 358 12.18 2.59 22.86
C THR A 358 11.02 1.83 23.53
N GLN A 359 10.30 2.50 24.42
CA GLN A 359 9.06 1.95 24.99
C GLN A 359 8.00 1.70 23.90
N ARG A 360 8.00 2.49 22.81
CA ARG A 360 7.09 2.28 21.68
C ARG A 360 7.41 0.93 21.00
N ASP A 361 8.68 0.62 20.85
CA ASP A 361 9.12 -0.62 20.20
C ASP A 361 8.92 -1.85 21.09
N LYS A 362 9.30 -1.77 22.37
CA LYS A 362 9.28 -2.91 23.29
C LYS A 362 7.93 -3.21 23.91
N PHE A 363 7.08 -2.21 24.10
CA PHE A 363 5.78 -2.38 24.78
C PHE A 363 4.61 -2.16 23.83
N ILE A 364 4.55 -1.02 23.14
CA ILE A 364 3.38 -0.67 22.31
C ILE A 364 3.27 -1.60 21.10
N ASN A 365 4.38 -1.85 20.39
CA ASN A 365 4.40 -2.67 19.18
C ASN A 365 4.68 -4.16 19.45
N ASN A 366 4.69 -4.59 20.71
CA ASN A 366 4.98 -5.97 21.06
C ASN A 366 3.74 -6.86 20.86
N THR A 367 3.86 -7.85 19.98
CA THR A 367 2.84 -8.87 19.67
C THR A 367 3.20 -10.26 20.19
N ALA A 368 4.32 -10.40 20.92
CA ALA A 368 4.77 -11.69 21.43
C ALA A 368 3.81 -12.25 22.48
N THR A 369 3.70 -13.57 22.53
CA THR A 369 3.04 -14.30 23.61
C THR A 369 4.08 -14.95 24.52
N PHE A 370 3.73 -15.15 25.78
CA PHE A 370 4.52 -15.94 26.71
C PHE A 370 3.68 -17.09 27.25
N THR A 371 4.34 -18.21 27.55
CA THR A 371 3.73 -19.35 28.22
C THR A 371 4.14 -19.30 29.69
N ALA A 372 3.16 -19.23 30.59
CA ALA A 372 3.39 -19.25 32.02
C ALA A 372 3.67 -20.68 32.52
N ASP A 373 4.16 -20.80 33.75
CA ASP A 373 4.53 -22.09 34.38
C ASP A 373 3.34 -23.07 34.50
N ASP A 374 2.11 -22.56 34.38
CA ASP A 374 0.85 -23.31 34.37
C ASP A 374 0.43 -23.78 32.95
N ASN A 375 1.30 -23.65 31.95
CA ASN A 375 1.05 -23.91 30.53
C ASN A 375 -0.03 -23.03 29.87
N THR A 376 -0.42 -21.90 30.48
CA THR A 376 -1.30 -20.93 29.82
C THR A 376 -0.50 -20.02 28.89
N THR A 377 -1.01 -19.77 27.68
CA THR A 377 -0.39 -18.84 26.73
C THR A 377 -1.11 -17.50 26.78
N ALA A 378 -0.40 -16.44 27.16
CA ALA A 378 -0.94 -15.09 27.26
C ALA A 378 -0.16 -14.11 26.38
N GLN A 379 -0.81 -13.01 25.97
CA GLN A 379 -0.12 -11.93 25.29
C GLN A 379 0.80 -11.20 26.26
N SER A 380 2.04 -10.95 25.85
CA SER A 380 3.01 -10.20 26.66
C SER A 380 2.60 -8.74 26.86
N ARG A 381 1.94 -8.15 25.86
CA ARG A 381 1.32 -6.83 25.94
C ARG A 381 -0.12 -6.96 26.42
N GLN A 382 -0.34 -6.76 27.70
CA GLN A 382 -1.67 -6.73 28.31
C GLN A 382 -1.77 -5.63 29.35
N SER A 383 -2.97 -5.10 29.54
CA SER A 383 -3.21 -4.16 30.63
C SER A 383 -3.14 -4.90 31.97
N LEU A 384 -2.78 -4.19 33.03
CA LEU A 384 -2.73 -4.81 34.37
C LEU A 384 -4.11 -5.33 34.81
N SER A 385 -5.19 -4.68 34.35
CA SER A 385 -6.56 -5.13 34.60
C SER A 385 -6.91 -6.43 33.88
N ASP A 386 -6.43 -6.61 32.64
CA ASP A 386 -6.69 -7.84 31.89
C ASP A 386 -5.87 -9.01 32.44
N ALA A 387 -4.62 -8.73 32.85
CA ALA A 387 -3.74 -9.72 33.48
C ALA A 387 -4.27 -10.22 34.84
N LEU A 388 -4.98 -9.37 35.58
CA LEU A 388 -5.54 -9.67 36.91
C LEU A 388 -7.01 -10.14 36.84
N LYS A 389 -7.60 -10.22 35.65
CA LYS A 389 -8.97 -10.67 35.50
C LYS A 389 -9.02 -12.18 35.72
N PRO A 390 -9.85 -12.70 36.64
CA PRO A 390 -10.00 -14.13 36.82
C PRO A 390 -10.51 -14.75 35.51
N GLN A 391 -9.78 -15.75 35.02
CA GLN A 391 -10.19 -16.55 33.87
C GLN A 391 -11.11 -17.68 34.38
N GLU A 392 -12.10 -18.09 33.59
CA GLU A 392 -12.90 -19.27 33.92
C GLU A 392 -12.01 -20.53 33.87
N ASP A 393 -12.15 -21.39 34.88
CA ASP A 393 -11.48 -22.70 35.01
C ASP A 393 -11.87 -23.68 33.88
#